data_AF-A0A1M3QSP4-F1
#
_entry.id   AF-A0A1M3QSP4-F1
#
_cell.length_a   1.000
_cell.length_b   1.000
_cell.length_c   1.000
_cell.angle_alpha   90.00
_cell.angle_beta   90.00
_cell.angle_gamma   90.00
#
_symmetry.space_group_name_H-M   'P 1'
#
loop_
_entity.id
_entity.type
_entity.pdbx_description
1 polymer ?
#
loop_
_entity_poly.entity_id
_entity_poly.type
_entity_poly.pdbx_seq_one_letter_code
_entity_poly.pdbx_strand_id
1 'polypeptide(L)'
;MIICSQAGAKPQTYVGSTPPHAVVREFFRISLVDSIDFIRWKLEINSPRFKLVAKYGISKPGTPGFINEQSVAFEGQLNQSGHYYHLEHEGKVLSILEINQNVLHLLDRNGNMLIGNGGYSFALNNINPIDTGAFNLKAKQSVTPNPQVFEGRTLCRDLAIQLGLEKNEDCNKMKWYILLYMDTLTGNPSYFMMGGMGYRKETMAKGSWQIITEQSGRILYRLSFDGWARPLDLLKGDDNILFFIDTRGHLLSGDEDFSYTLNRKTEEYPRVKNN
;
A
#
# COMPACT_ATOMS: atom_id res chain seq x y z
N MET A 1 14.58 16.93 -44.27
CA MET A 1 15.09 15.72 -43.57
C MET A 1 14.65 15.85 -42.12
N ILE A 2 13.58 15.14 -41.76
CA ILE A 2 13.00 15.16 -40.41
C ILE A 2 13.74 14.11 -39.59
N ILE A 3 14.47 14.52 -38.55
CA ILE A 3 14.96 13.60 -37.53
C ILE A 3 14.06 13.79 -36.32
N CYS A 4 13.05 12.93 -36.22
CA CYS A 4 12.24 12.82 -35.01
C CYS A 4 12.99 11.87 -34.07
N SER A 5 13.76 12.41 -33.12
CA SER A 5 14.36 11.58 -32.07
C SER A 5 13.29 11.29 -31.00
N GLN A 6 12.58 10.18 -31.16
CA GLN A 6 11.91 9.56 -30.01
C GLN A 6 12.98 8.82 -29.21
N ALA A 7 13.55 9.49 -28.21
CA ALA A 7 14.21 8.79 -27.12
C ALA A 7 13.12 8.00 -26.39
N GLY A 8 12.98 6.71 -26.71
CA GLY A 8 12.05 5.83 -26.01
C GLY A 8 12.37 5.83 -24.52
N ALA A 9 11.37 6.18 -23.70
CA ALA A 9 11.51 6.07 -22.25
C ALA A 9 11.89 4.63 -21.90
N LYS A 10 12.87 4.45 -21.00
CA LYS A 10 13.26 3.11 -20.55
C LYS A 10 12.05 2.41 -19.92
N PRO A 11 11.85 1.10 -20.17
CA PRO A 11 10.80 0.34 -19.52
C PRO A 11 10.88 0.48 -18.00
N GLN A 12 9.74 0.74 -17.36
CA GLN A 12 9.61 0.76 -15.90
C GLN A 12 8.97 -0.54 -15.43
N THR A 13 9.52 -1.15 -14.38
CA THR A 13 8.99 -2.40 -13.83
C THR A 13 8.52 -2.17 -12.41
N TYR A 14 7.28 -2.56 -12.15
CA TYR A 14 6.63 -2.49 -10.85
C TYR A 14 6.26 -3.89 -10.37
N VAL A 15 6.44 -4.15 -9.08
CA VAL A 15 6.14 -5.42 -8.43
C VAL A 15 5.30 -5.21 -7.17
N GLY A 16 4.57 -6.22 -6.74
CA GLY A 16 3.83 -6.14 -5.48
C GLY A 16 2.89 -7.32 -5.30
N SER A 17 2.37 -7.48 -4.09
CA SER A 17 1.41 -8.53 -3.77
C SER A 17 0.11 -7.92 -3.28
N THR A 18 -1.00 -8.31 -3.93
CA THR A 18 -2.35 -7.81 -3.64
C THR A 18 -3.25 -8.93 -3.13
N PRO A 19 -4.26 -8.64 -2.29
CA PRO A 19 -5.26 -9.65 -1.98
C PRO A 19 -6.14 -9.93 -3.23
N PRO A 20 -6.90 -11.04 -3.24
CA PRO A 20 -7.91 -11.25 -4.26
C PRO A 20 -8.97 -10.13 -4.22
N HIS A 21 -9.33 -9.62 -5.39
CA HIS A 21 -10.45 -8.69 -5.56
C HIS A 21 -11.12 -8.93 -6.90
N ALA A 22 -12.43 -8.69 -6.99
CA ALA A 22 -13.21 -8.99 -8.19
C ALA A 22 -12.63 -8.32 -9.44
N VAL A 23 -12.36 -7.00 -9.38
CA VAL A 23 -11.79 -6.22 -10.49
C VAL A 23 -10.47 -6.82 -10.99
N VAL A 24 -9.60 -7.23 -10.07
CA VAL A 24 -8.28 -7.82 -10.41
C VAL A 24 -8.45 -9.21 -11.01
N ARG A 25 -9.27 -10.07 -10.39
CA ARG A 25 -9.51 -11.43 -10.88
C ARG A 25 -10.15 -11.40 -12.26
N GLU A 26 -11.12 -10.52 -12.47
CA GLU A 26 -11.74 -10.32 -13.77
C GLU A 26 -10.71 -9.91 -14.82
N PHE A 27 -9.84 -8.93 -14.53
CA PHE A 27 -8.80 -8.49 -15.46
C PHE A 27 -7.85 -9.63 -15.84
N PHE A 28 -7.41 -10.43 -14.87
CA PHE A 28 -6.56 -11.60 -15.10
C PHE A 28 -7.27 -12.84 -15.62
N ARG A 29 -8.61 -12.82 -15.72
CA ARG A 29 -9.43 -13.99 -16.03
C ARG A 29 -9.23 -15.14 -15.01
N ILE A 30 -8.93 -14.80 -13.77
CA ILE A 30 -8.87 -15.74 -12.65
C ILE A 30 -10.30 -15.98 -12.17
N SER A 31 -10.64 -17.25 -11.91
CA SER A 31 -11.94 -17.64 -11.34
C SER A 31 -12.25 -16.83 -10.09
N LEU A 32 -13.50 -16.38 -9.91
CA LEU A 32 -13.93 -15.61 -8.73
C LEU A 32 -14.17 -16.48 -7.49
N VAL A 33 -14.25 -17.80 -7.65
CA VAL A 33 -14.59 -18.73 -6.56
C VAL A 33 -13.39 -19.53 -6.05
N ASP A 34 -12.24 -19.45 -6.74
CA ASP A 34 -11.05 -20.17 -6.32
C ASP A 34 -10.52 -19.61 -5.00
N SER A 35 -10.06 -20.51 -4.13
CA SER A 35 -9.36 -20.15 -2.90
C SER A 35 -7.94 -19.70 -3.26
N ILE A 36 -7.69 -18.39 -3.14
CA ILE A 36 -6.37 -17.77 -3.32
C ILE A 36 -6.20 -16.75 -2.20
N ASP A 37 -5.01 -16.67 -1.62
CA ASP A 37 -4.71 -15.73 -0.55
C ASP A 37 -4.20 -14.39 -1.09
N PHE A 38 -3.42 -14.44 -2.17
CA PHE A 38 -2.85 -13.26 -2.81
C PHE A 38 -2.46 -13.50 -4.27
N ILE A 39 -2.18 -12.40 -4.96
CA ILE A 39 -1.70 -12.33 -6.33
C ILE A 39 -0.41 -11.50 -6.28
N ARG A 40 0.71 -12.09 -6.73
CA ARG A 40 2.00 -11.41 -6.92
C ARG A 40 2.11 -10.92 -8.36
N TRP A 41 2.42 -9.65 -8.52
CA TRP A 41 2.45 -8.93 -9.78
C TRP A 41 3.86 -8.61 -10.22
N LYS A 42 4.08 -8.64 -11.53
CA LYS A 42 5.16 -7.95 -12.23
C LYS A 42 4.57 -7.23 -13.44
N LEU A 43 4.53 -5.91 -13.38
CA LEU A 43 4.05 -5.02 -14.43
C LEU A 43 5.23 -4.31 -15.06
N GLU A 44 5.47 -4.53 -16.34
CA GLU A 44 6.44 -3.78 -17.15
C GLU A 44 5.69 -2.79 -18.04
N ILE A 45 5.92 -1.50 -17.83
CA ILE A 45 5.37 -0.41 -18.63
C ILE A 45 6.42 0.01 -19.66
N ASN A 46 6.05 -0.09 -20.94
CA ASN A 46 6.83 0.40 -22.07
C ASN A 46 5.86 1.04 -23.08
N SER A 47 5.45 2.28 -22.79
CA SER A 47 4.40 2.99 -23.52
C SER A 47 4.60 2.93 -25.05
N PRO A 48 3.54 2.64 -25.83
CA PRO A 48 2.12 2.53 -25.45
C PRO A 48 1.69 1.12 -25.01
N ARG A 49 2.62 0.25 -24.62
CA ARG A 49 2.37 -1.15 -24.30
C ARG A 49 2.69 -1.44 -22.84
N PHE A 50 2.17 -2.55 -22.35
CA PHE A 50 2.61 -3.14 -21.09
C PHE A 50 2.76 -4.66 -21.23
N LYS A 51 3.59 -5.24 -20.37
CA LYS A 51 3.63 -6.68 -20.11
C LYS A 51 3.26 -6.92 -18.66
N LEU A 52 2.48 -7.95 -18.41
CA LEU A 52 2.00 -8.27 -17.09
C LEU A 52 2.15 -9.76 -16.82
N VAL A 53 2.74 -10.07 -15.68
CA VAL A 53 2.80 -11.42 -15.14
C VAL A 53 2.15 -11.38 -13.75
N ALA A 54 1.28 -12.34 -13.49
CA ALA A 54 0.74 -12.58 -12.17
C ALA A 54 0.88 -14.03 -11.76
N LYS A 55 1.36 -14.23 -10.54
CA LYS A 55 1.40 -15.52 -9.85
C LYS A 55 0.42 -15.50 -8.69
N TYR A 56 -0.36 -16.54 -8.49
CA TYR A 56 -1.41 -16.53 -7.47
C TYR A 56 -1.67 -17.93 -6.90
N GLY A 57 -2.23 -17.98 -5.70
CA GLY A 57 -2.54 -19.23 -5.01
C GLY A 57 -2.73 -19.04 -3.52
N ILE A 58 -2.76 -20.15 -2.80
CA ILE A 58 -2.80 -20.22 -1.33
C ILE A 58 -1.38 -20.01 -0.81
N SER A 59 -1.25 -19.18 0.23
CA SER A 59 0.04 -18.86 0.85
C SER A 59 0.66 -20.08 1.54
N LYS A 60 1.98 -20.23 1.41
CA LYS A 60 2.75 -21.22 2.16
C LYS A 60 3.09 -20.64 3.54
N PRO A 61 2.63 -21.25 4.65
CA PRO A 61 2.89 -20.73 5.99
C PRO A 61 4.39 -20.52 6.24
N GLY A 62 4.72 -19.37 6.84
CA GLY A 62 6.10 -19.02 7.19
C GLY A 62 6.98 -18.56 6.03
N THR A 63 6.50 -18.57 4.79
CA THR A 63 7.28 -18.10 3.62
C THR A 63 6.49 -17.08 2.79
N PRO A 64 7.12 -16.37 1.85
CA PRO A 64 6.39 -15.59 0.85
C PRO A 64 5.87 -16.48 -0.31
N GLY A 65 6.07 -17.79 -0.28
CA GLY A 65 5.71 -18.68 -1.40
C GLY A 65 4.24 -19.09 -1.43
N PHE A 66 3.89 -19.87 -2.45
CA PHE A 66 2.57 -20.50 -2.59
C PHE A 66 2.65 -22.01 -2.31
N ILE A 67 1.54 -22.59 -1.87
CA ILE A 67 1.36 -24.06 -1.82
C ILE A 67 0.99 -24.58 -3.21
N ASN A 68 0.15 -23.84 -3.93
CA ASN A 68 -0.40 -24.19 -5.24
C ASN A 68 -0.27 -23.01 -6.21
N GLU A 69 0.96 -22.67 -6.59
CA GLU A 69 1.23 -21.56 -7.52
C GLU A 69 0.57 -21.81 -8.88
N GLN A 70 -0.21 -20.83 -9.33
CA GLN A 70 -0.69 -20.69 -10.69
C GLN A 70 -0.13 -19.38 -11.28
N SER A 71 -0.11 -19.27 -12.61
CA SER A 71 0.41 -18.07 -13.27
C SER A 71 -0.40 -17.70 -14.50
N VAL A 72 -0.57 -16.40 -14.73
CA VAL A 72 -1.00 -15.85 -16.02
C VAL A 72 0.03 -14.83 -16.48
N ALA A 73 0.19 -14.69 -17.79
CA ALA A 73 1.03 -13.67 -18.40
C ALA A 73 0.42 -13.20 -19.71
N PHE A 74 0.38 -11.89 -19.93
CA PHE A 74 -0.08 -11.30 -21.17
C PHE A 74 0.51 -9.91 -21.40
N GLU A 75 0.32 -9.42 -22.62
CA GLU A 75 0.61 -8.04 -22.99
C GLU A 75 -0.67 -7.32 -23.38
N GLY A 76 -0.66 -5.99 -23.29
CA GLY A 76 -1.80 -5.17 -23.67
C GLY A 76 -1.41 -3.75 -24.06
N GLN A 77 -2.43 -2.92 -24.25
CA GLN A 77 -2.27 -1.50 -24.52
C GLN A 77 -2.30 -0.71 -23.22
N LEU A 78 -1.43 0.28 -23.13
CA LEU A 78 -1.38 1.23 -22.03
C LEU A 78 -1.87 2.59 -22.54
N ASN A 79 -2.97 3.05 -21.99
CA ASN A 79 -3.43 4.42 -22.17
C ASN A 79 -3.11 5.22 -20.91
N GLN A 80 -2.52 6.40 -21.06
CA GLN A 80 -2.21 7.30 -19.94
C GLN A 80 -3.03 8.58 -20.04
N SER A 81 -3.67 8.98 -18.94
CA SER A 81 -4.39 10.25 -18.81
C SER A 81 -3.99 10.93 -17.50
N GLY A 82 -3.17 11.98 -17.59
CA GLY A 82 -2.56 12.60 -16.41
C GLY A 82 -1.72 11.58 -15.62
N HIS A 83 -2.09 11.36 -14.36
CA HIS A 83 -1.44 10.41 -13.46
C HIS A 83 -2.15 9.04 -13.39
N TYR A 84 -3.02 8.75 -14.36
CA TYR A 84 -3.74 7.49 -14.44
C TYR A 84 -3.22 6.64 -15.59
N TYR A 85 -2.94 5.37 -15.27
CA TYR A 85 -2.66 4.32 -16.24
C TYR A 85 -3.91 3.44 -16.41
N HIS A 86 -4.27 3.19 -17.65
CA HIS A 86 -5.35 2.29 -18.03
C HIS A 86 -4.74 1.13 -18.83
N LEU A 87 -4.68 -0.04 -18.20
CA LEU A 87 -4.20 -1.27 -18.80
C LEU A 87 -5.36 -1.94 -19.53
N GLU A 88 -5.26 -2.10 -20.85
CA GLU A 88 -6.29 -2.70 -21.68
C GLU A 88 -5.83 -4.03 -22.27
N HIS A 89 -6.62 -5.08 -22.04
CA HIS A 89 -6.39 -6.42 -22.59
C HIS A 89 -7.72 -7.12 -22.83
N GLU A 90 -7.94 -7.63 -24.05
CA GLU A 90 -9.15 -8.38 -24.44
C GLU A 90 -10.48 -7.70 -24.05
N GLY A 91 -10.58 -6.37 -24.23
CA GLY A 91 -11.78 -5.60 -23.92
C GLY A 91 -12.02 -5.35 -22.42
N LYS A 92 -11.06 -5.72 -21.55
CA LYS A 92 -11.07 -5.38 -20.13
C LYS A 92 -10.08 -4.26 -19.85
N VAL A 93 -10.43 -3.43 -18.86
CA VAL A 93 -9.62 -2.29 -18.43
C VAL A 93 -9.35 -2.40 -16.94
N LEU A 94 -8.08 -2.26 -16.54
CA LEU A 94 -7.67 -2.06 -15.17
C LEU A 94 -7.06 -0.67 -15.03
N SER A 95 -7.61 0.13 -14.12
CA SER A 95 -7.12 1.48 -13.84
C SER A 95 -6.16 1.48 -12.66
N ILE A 96 -5.10 2.26 -12.78
CA ILE A 96 -4.03 2.40 -11.79
C ILE A 96 -3.72 3.89 -11.64
N LEU A 97 -3.64 4.37 -10.41
CA LEU A 97 -3.15 5.71 -10.08
C LEU A 97 -1.63 5.65 -9.88
N GLU A 98 -0.90 6.47 -10.62
CA GLU A 98 0.50 6.75 -10.32
C GLU A 98 0.56 7.69 -9.12
N ILE A 99 0.82 7.16 -7.93
CA ILE A 99 1.05 7.97 -6.74
C ILE A 99 2.32 8.78 -6.95
N ASN A 100 3.39 8.15 -7.42
CA ASN A 100 4.56 8.77 -8.02
C ASN A 100 5.33 7.72 -8.85
N GLN A 101 6.53 8.07 -9.32
CA GLN A 101 7.39 7.16 -10.10
C GLN A 101 7.89 5.91 -9.35
N ASN A 102 7.67 5.82 -8.03
CA ASN A 102 8.06 4.69 -7.20
C ASN A 102 6.87 3.82 -6.77
N VAL A 103 5.66 4.36 -6.76
CA VAL A 103 4.47 3.71 -6.20
C VAL A 103 3.26 3.93 -7.11
N LEU A 104 2.67 2.83 -7.55
CA LEU A 104 1.37 2.79 -8.22
C LEU A 104 0.32 2.22 -7.27
N HIS A 105 -0.94 2.60 -7.41
CA HIS A 105 -2.06 2.05 -6.62
C HIS A 105 -3.23 1.65 -7.53
N LEU A 106 -3.72 0.41 -7.41
CA LEU A 106 -4.81 -0.10 -8.25
C LEU A 106 -6.15 0.49 -7.82
N LEU A 107 -7.00 0.76 -8.80
CA LEU A 107 -8.30 1.40 -8.60
C LEU A 107 -9.46 0.44 -8.84
N ASP A 108 -10.60 0.72 -8.20
CA ASP A 108 -11.87 0.10 -8.53
C ASP A 108 -12.44 0.69 -9.84
N ARG A 109 -13.61 0.19 -10.25
CA ARG A 109 -14.30 0.67 -11.47
C ARG A 109 -14.81 2.11 -11.36
N ASN A 110 -14.90 2.66 -10.15
CA ASN A 110 -15.33 4.03 -9.87
C ASN A 110 -14.13 4.99 -9.73
N GLY A 111 -12.89 4.50 -9.85
CA GLY A 111 -11.68 5.28 -9.68
C GLY A 111 -11.24 5.48 -8.23
N ASN A 112 -11.85 4.77 -7.27
CA ASN A 112 -11.39 4.80 -5.87
C ASN A 112 -10.21 3.85 -5.69
N MET A 113 -9.29 4.18 -4.78
CA MET A 113 -8.19 3.29 -4.43
C MET A 113 -8.72 2.00 -3.80
N LEU A 114 -8.30 0.85 -4.34
CA LEU A 114 -8.67 -0.45 -3.77
C LEU A 114 -8.05 -0.61 -2.38
N ILE A 115 -8.84 -1.17 -1.47
CA ILE A 115 -8.46 -1.39 -0.07
C ILE A 115 -7.95 -2.81 0.08
N GLY A 116 -6.72 -2.95 0.58
CA GLY A 116 -6.13 -4.25 0.87
C GLY A 116 -6.61 -4.83 2.21
N ASN A 117 -5.73 -5.61 2.85
CA ASN A 117 -5.95 -6.15 4.18
C ASN A 117 -4.65 -6.08 5.00
N GLY A 118 -4.66 -6.63 6.22
CA GLY A 118 -3.50 -6.65 7.10
C GLY A 118 -2.33 -7.50 6.62
N GLY A 119 -2.41 -8.09 5.42
CA GLY A 119 -1.34 -8.84 4.76
C GLY A 119 -0.82 -8.23 3.48
N TYR A 120 -1.69 -7.64 2.66
CA TYR A 120 -1.40 -7.21 1.29
C TYR A 120 -2.11 -5.90 0.98
N SER A 121 -1.51 -5.02 0.18
CA SER A 121 -2.14 -3.79 -0.30
C SER A 121 -2.42 -3.87 -1.81
N PHE A 122 -3.03 -2.84 -2.38
CA PHE A 122 -3.15 -2.68 -3.83
C PHE A 122 -2.08 -1.73 -4.41
N ALA A 123 -0.91 -1.67 -3.78
CA ALA A 123 0.22 -0.88 -4.25
C ALA A 123 1.24 -1.75 -5.03
N LEU A 124 1.79 -1.19 -6.11
CA LEU A 124 2.93 -1.76 -6.83
C LEU A 124 4.13 -0.82 -6.71
N ASN A 125 5.30 -1.41 -6.46
CA ASN A 125 6.55 -0.75 -6.13
C ASN A 125 7.51 -0.83 -7.33
N ASN A 126 8.12 0.29 -7.70
CA ASN A 126 9.15 0.31 -8.73
C ASN A 126 10.38 -0.47 -8.25
N ILE A 127 10.88 -1.43 -9.05
CA ILE A 127 12.07 -2.22 -8.69
C ILE A 127 13.36 -1.39 -8.69
N ASN A 128 13.34 -0.22 -9.32
CA ASN A 128 14.44 0.74 -9.36
C ASN A 128 13.91 2.10 -8.88
N PRO A 129 13.63 2.25 -7.57
CA PRO A 129 13.05 3.48 -7.04
C PRO A 129 14.03 4.65 -7.24
N ILE A 130 13.49 5.81 -7.56
CA ILE A 130 14.24 7.05 -7.71
C ILE A 130 14.09 7.92 -6.46
N ASP A 131 15.06 8.79 -6.19
CA ASP A 131 14.94 9.74 -5.09
C ASP A 131 14.00 10.89 -5.48
N THR A 132 12.78 10.89 -4.95
CA THR A 132 11.77 11.90 -5.28
C THR A 132 10.83 12.17 -4.12
N GLY A 133 10.60 13.46 -3.84
CA GLY A 133 9.54 13.93 -2.94
C GLY A 133 8.22 14.20 -3.65
N ALA A 134 8.13 13.98 -4.97
CA ALA A 134 6.92 14.19 -5.75
C ALA A 134 5.87 13.12 -5.47
N PHE A 135 4.60 13.53 -5.52
CA PHE A 135 3.45 12.65 -5.44
C PHE A 135 2.23 13.32 -6.09
N ASN A 136 1.30 12.51 -6.57
CA ASN A 136 0.16 12.91 -7.37
C ASN A 136 -1.16 12.60 -6.62
N LEU A 137 -1.25 13.06 -5.37
CA LEU A 137 -2.42 12.86 -4.51
C LEU A 137 -3.06 14.18 -4.13
N LYS A 138 -4.39 14.18 -4.06
CA LYS A 138 -5.19 15.28 -3.53
C LYS A 138 -6.16 14.75 -2.48
N ALA A 139 -5.60 14.28 -1.36
CA ALA A 139 -6.39 13.87 -0.22
C ALA A 139 -7.16 15.05 0.36
N LYS A 140 -8.39 14.81 0.80
CA LYS A 140 -9.15 15.75 1.61
C LYS A 140 -9.23 15.23 3.03
N GLN A 141 -9.34 16.15 3.99
CA GLN A 141 -9.76 15.80 5.33
C GLN A 141 -11.26 15.55 5.31
N SER A 142 -11.68 14.42 5.88
CA SER A 142 -13.09 14.04 5.99
C SER A 142 -13.39 13.62 7.42
N VAL A 143 -14.69 13.56 7.73
CA VAL A 143 -15.18 12.95 8.96
C VAL A 143 -15.19 11.44 8.75
N THR A 144 -14.47 10.72 9.59
CA THR A 144 -14.41 9.25 9.52
C THR A 144 -14.83 8.62 10.84
N PRO A 145 -15.24 7.34 10.84
CA PRO A 145 -15.56 6.62 12.07
C PRO A 145 -14.41 6.66 13.08
N ASN A 146 -14.76 6.78 14.35
CA ASN A 146 -13.83 6.82 15.48
C ASN A 146 -13.93 5.49 16.29
N PRO A 147 -12.82 4.76 16.52
CA PRO A 147 -11.47 5.03 16.01
C PRO A 147 -11.33 4.76 14.52
N GLN A 148 -10.33 5.40 13.91
CA GLN A 148 -9.88 5.00 12.58
C GLN A 148 -8.97 3.79 12.70
N VAL A 149 -9.31 2.69 12.02
CA VAL A 149 -8.59 1.42 12.12
C VAL A 149 -7.82 1.15 10.83
N PHE A 150 -6.51 0.97 10.94
CA PHE A 150 -5.62 0.72 9.81
C PHE A 150 -4.75 -0.52 10.06
N GLU A 151 -4.50 -1.29 9.01
CA GLU A 151 -3.66 -2.48 9.06
C GLU A 151 -2.78 -2.64 7.82
N GLY A 152 -1.63 -3.28 7.99
CA GLY A 152 -0.73 -3.54 6.88
C GLY A 152 0.54 -4.28 7.28
N ARG A 153 1.38 -4.57 6.28
CA ARG A 153 2.70 -5.15 6.47
C ARG A 153 3.71 -4.41 5.62
N THR A 154 4.84 -4.14 6.22
CA THR A 154 5.97 -3.45 5.58
C THR A 154 7.23 -4.30 5.71
N LEU A 155 8.25 -3.98 4.92
CA LEU A 155 9.60 -4.47 5.16
C LEU A 155 10.10 -3.99 6.55
N CYS A 156 10.97 -4.78 7.19
CA CYS A 156 11.51 -4.41 8.50
C CYS A 156 12.58 -3.33 8.42
N ARG A 157 13.46 -3.40 7.41
CA ARG A 157 14.75 -2.70 7.42
C ARG A 157 14.61 -1.19 7.55
N ASP A 158 13.87 -0.54 6.65
CA ASP A 158 13.88 0.92 6.54
C ASP A 158 13.20 1.56 7.76
N LEU A 159 12.06 1.01 8.20
CA LEU A 159 11.33 1.51 9.35
C LEU A 159 11.98 1.18 10.68
N ALA A 160 12.67 0.03 10.82
CA ALA A 160 13.40 -0.28 12.04
C ALA A 160 14.50 0.77 12.29
N ILE A 161 15.24 1.15 11.24
CA ILE A 161 16.27 2.19 11.32
C ILE A 161 15.63 3.55 11.65
N GLN A 162 14.56 3.92 10.94
CA GLN A 162 13.89 5.21 11.14
C GLN A 162 13.33 5.38 12.56
N LEU A 163 12.78 4.32 13.12
CA LEU A 163 12.14 4.33 14.44
C LEU A 163 13.09 3.97 15.59
N GLY A 164 14.35 3.61 15.30
CA GLY A 164 15.33 3.19 16.30
C GLY A 164 14.96 1.87 16.98
N LEU A 165 14.36 0.93 16.24
CA LEU A 165 13.92 -0.35 16.76
C LEU A 165 15.03 -1.39 16.65
N GLU A 166 15.34 -2.06 17.75
CA GLU A 166 16.14 -3.28 17.72
C GLU A 166 15.33 -4.41 17.07
N LYS A 167 15.83 -4.95 15.96
CA LYS A 167 15.22 -6.08 15.26
C LYS A 167 16.25 -7.17 15.04
N ASN A 168 15.79 -8.41 15.16
CA ASN A 168 16.57 -9.57 14.74
C ASN A 168 16.87 -9.47 13.23
N GLU A 169 18.04 -9.94 12.81
CA GLU A 169 18.48 -10.00 11.40
C GLU A 169 17.50 -10.80 10.53
N ASP A 170 16.76 -11.75 11.12
CA ASP A 170 15.74 -12.57 10.43
C ASP A 170 14.39 -11.85 10.21
N CYS A 171 14.27 -10.57 10.59
CA CYS A 171 13.02 -9.82 10.43
C CYS A 171 12.77 -9.49 8.94
N ASN A 172 11.91 -10.27 8.29
CA ASN A 172 11.51 -9.98 6.91
C ASN A 172 10.33 -9.00 6.80
N LYS A 173 9.45 -8.91 7.80
CA LYS A 173 8.30 -7.99 7.79
C LYS A 173 7.86 -7.49 9.16
N MET A 174 7.34 -6.27 9.18
CA MET A 174 6.61 -5.70 10.32
C MET A 174 5.12 -5.78 10.07
N LYS A 175 4.35 -6.14 11.11
CA LYS A 175 2.88 -6.13 11.10
C LYS A 175 2.40 -4.88 11.82
N TRP A 176 1.48 -4.16 11.19
CA TRP A 176 0.90 -2.94 11.71
C TRP A 176 -0.59 -3.13 11.91
N TYR A 177 -1.05 -2.77 13.11
CA TYR A 177 -2.47 -2.59 13.42
C TYR A 177 -2.61 -1.35 14.29
N ILE A 178 -3.21 -0.30 13.74
CA ILE A 178 -3.22 1.05 14.32
C ILE A 178 -4.67 1.50 14.51
N LEU A 179 -4.98 1.99 15.70
CA LEU A 179 -6.25 2.66 16.00
C LEU A 179 -5.95 4.12 16.31
N LEU A 180 -6.50 5.03 15.52
CA LEU A 180 -6.39 6.48 15.72
C LEU A 180 -7.67 6.99 16.36
N TYR A 181 -7.59 7.38 17.63
CA TYR A 181 -8.73 7.90 18.38
C TYR A 181 -8.81 9.42 18.23
N MET A 182 -10.00 9.90 17.92
CA MET A 182 -10.40 11.30 17.93
C MET A 182 -11.12 11.60 19.23
N ASP A 183 -10.94 12.81 19.74
CA ASP A 183 -11.77 13.36 20.81
C ASP A 183 -13.18 13.65 20.25
N THR A 184 -14.21 13.07 20.85
CA THR A 184 -15.58 13.13 20.33
C THR A 184 -16.24 14.49 20.51
N LEU A 185 -15.71 15.36 21.38
CA LEU A 185 -16.25 16.68 21.64
C LEU A 185 -15.65 17.73 20.67
N THR A 186 -14.35 17.65 20.45
CA THR A 186 -13.58 18.63 19.68
C THR A 186 -13.33 18.21 18.24
N GLY A 187 -13.44 16.91 17.93
CA GLY A 187 -13.07 16.36 16.62
C GLY A 187 -11.55 16.41 16.36
N ASN A 188 -10.73 16.59 17.39
CA ASN A 188 -9.27 16.62 17.27
C ASN A 188 -8.65 15.24 17.53
N PRO A 189 -7.46 14.95 16.97
CA PRO A 189 -6.65 13.81 17.37
C PRO A 189 -6.44 13.74 18.89
N SER A 190 -6.66 12.56 19.48
CA SER A 190 -6.50 12.34 20.92
C SER A 190 -5.29 11.45 21.23
N TYR A 191 -5.39 10.16 20.95
CA TYR A 191 -4.29 9.20 21.12
C TYR A 191 -4.40 8.11 20.06
N PHE A 192 -3.34 7.35 19.88
CA PHE A 192 -3.39 6.13 19.09
C PHE A 192 -3.04 4.92 19.94
N MET A 193 -3.47 3.76 19.47
CA MET A 193 -2.97 2.47 19.94
C MET A 193 -2.36 1.74 18.73
N MET A 194 -1.26 1.02 18.93
CA MET A 194 -0.62 0.22 17.89
C MET A 194 -0.24 -1.18 18.39
N GLY A 195 -0.33 -2.17 17.51
CA GLY A 195 0.04 -3.55 17.80
C GLY A 195 0.68 -4.24 16.60
N GLY A 196 1.28 -5.40 16.88
CA GLY A 196 1.99 -6.23 15.90
C GLY A 196 1.53 -7.70 15.93
N MET A 197 2.49 -8.64 15.96
CA MET A 197 2.19 -10.07 16.02
C MET A 197 1.57 -10.46 17.37
N GLY A 198 0.51 -11.28 17.37
CA GLY A 198 -0.12 -11.77 18.61
C GLY A 198 -1.04 -10.75 19.31
N TYR A 199 -1.60 -9.82 18.53
CA TYR A 199 -2.39 -8.69 19.00
C TYR A 199 -3.38 -8.99 20.15
N ARG A 200 -3.20 -8.28 21.27
CA ARG A 200 -4.15 -8.14 22.37
C ARG A 200 -4.29 -6.65 22.69
N LYS A 201 -5.51 -6.14 22.71
CA LYS A 201 -5.79 -4.69 22.88
C LYS A 201 -5.14 -4.13 24.15
N GLU A 202 -5.07 -4.96 25.18
CA GLU A 202 -4.50 -4.70 26.50
C GLU A 202 -2.99 -4.48 26.48
N THR A 203 -2.31 -4.97 25.44
CA THR A 203 -0.84 -4.92 25.31
C THR A 203 -0.36 -4.00 24.19
N MET A 204 -1.29 -3.26 23.56
CA MET A 204 -0.92 -2.30 22.53
C MET A 204 -0.08 -1.17 23.09
N ALA A 205 0.93 -0.76 22.33
CA ALA A 205 1.60 0.50 22.60
C ALA A 205 0.63 1.65 22.37
N LYS A 206 0.64 2.62 23.29
CA LYS A 206 -0.20 3.81 23.26
C LYS A 206 0.69 5.04 23.08
N GLY A 207 0.30 5.95 22.20
CA GLY A 207 1.02 7.19 21.94
C GLY A 207 0.09 8.33 21.54
N SER A 208 0.67 9.48 21.19
CA SER A 208 -0.07 10.64 20.69
C SER A 208 -0.01 10.68 19.16
N TRP A 209 -1.02 11.28 18.54
CA TRP A 209 -0.98 11.52 17.10
C TRP A 209 -1.60 12.86 16.75
N GLN A 210 -1.26 13.37 15.58
CA GLN A 210 -1.78 14.64 15.08
C GLN A 210 -1.93 14.61 13.56
N ILE A 211 -2.80 15.49 13.06
CA ILE A 211 -3.01 15.71 11.64
C ILE A 211 -2.27 17.00 11.27
N ILE A 212 -1.35 16.92 10.31
CA ILE A 212 -0.57 18.04 9.81
C ILE A 212 -1.01 18.28 8.36
N THR A 213 -1.50 19.48 8.06
CA THR A 213 -1.72 19.93 6.69
C THR A 213 -0.58 20.83 6.28
N GLU A 214 0.24 20.39 5.34
CA GLU A 214 1.34 21.20 4.82
C GLU A 214 0.84 22.27 3.84
N GLN A 215 1.69 23.27 3.56
CA GLN A 215 1.42 24.28 2.52
C GLN A 215 1.22 23.67 1.14
N SER A 216 1.84 22.52 0.87
CA SER A 216 1.67 21.71 -0.34
C SER A 216 0.25 21.11 -0.47
N GLY A 217 -0.57 21.18 0.58
CA GLY A 217 -1.86 20.51 0.68
C GLY A 217 -1.75 19.04 1.12
N ARG A 218 -0.55 18.52 1.38
CA ARG A 218 -0.36 17.19 1.95
C ARG A 218 -0.98 17.12 3.33
N ILE A 219 -1.64 16.00 3.60
CA ILE A 219 -2.15 15.68 4.93
C ILE A 219 -1.31 14.54 5.48
N LEU A 220 -0.62 14.77 6.59
CA LEU A 220 0.19 13.77 7.28
C LEU A 220 -0.47 13.40 8.61
N TYR A 221 -0.49 12.11 8.91
CA TYR A 221 -0.77 11.58 10.23
C TYR A 221 0.56 11.30 10.90
N ARG A 222 0.93 12.13 11.87
CA ARG A 222 2.16 11.99 12.65
C ARG A 222 1.86 11.27 13.95
N LEU A 223 2.48 10.13 14.18
CA LEU A 223 2.34 9.30 15.38
C LEU A 223 3.63 9.40 16.20
N SER A 224 3.50 9.69 17.48
CA SER A 224 4.60 9.80 18.43
C SER A 224 4.43 8.81 19.58
N PHE A 225 5.45 7.98 19.80
CA PHE A 225 5.49 6.99 20.87
C PHE A 225 6.86 7.02 21.54
N ASP A 226 6.88 7.01 22.87
CA ASP A 226 8.12 7.15 23.65
C ASP A 226 9.13 6.03 23.40
N GLY A 227 8.66 4.87 22.94
CA GLY A 227 9.51 3.76 22.52
C GLY A 227 10.14 3.92 21.13
N TRP A 228 9.95 5.05 20.45
CA TRP A 228 10.57 5.35 19.17
C TRP A 228 11.57 6.49 19.28
N ALA A 229 12.66 6.39 18.52
CA ALA A 229 13.63 7.47 18.43
C ALA A 229 13.08 8.72 17.73
N ARG A 230 12.06 8.56 16.87
CA ARG A 230 11.45 9.62 16.06
C ARG A 230 9.97 9.34 15.81
N PRO A 231 9.14 10.36 15.53
CA PRO A 231 7.77 10.17 15.09
C PRO A 231 7.69 9.39 13.77
N LEU A 232 6.62 8.60 13.63
CA LEU A 232 6.22 7.97 12.39
C LEU A 232 5.29 8.90 11.63
N ASP A 233 5.65 9.26 10.39
CA ASP A 233 4.78 10.03 9.52
C ASP A 233 4.14 9.14 8.45
N LEU A 234 2.82 9.32 8.30
CA LEU A 234 2.00 8.64 7.31
C LEU A 234 1.33 9.67 6.40
N LEU A 235 1.57 9.60 5.10
CA LEU A 235 0.88 10.42 4.11
C LEU A 235 -0.53 9.88 3.89
N LYS A 236 -1.53 10.73 4.03
CA LYS A 236 -2.92 10.41 3.69
C LYS A 236 -3.08 10.33 2.18
N GLY A 237 -3.43 9.15 1.66
CA GLY A 237 -3.82 8.95 0.27
C GLY A 237 -5.27 9.35 0.03
N ASP A 238 -6.16 8.66 0.76
CA ASP A 238 -7.57 8.98 0.88
C ASP A 238 -8.03 8.61 2.31
N ASP A 239 -9.32 8.33 2.52
CA ASP A 239 -9.84 7.92 3.84
C ASP A 239 -9.51 6.47 4.20
N ASN A 240 -9.09 5.69 3.20
CA ASN A 240 -8.87 4.27 3.28
C ASN A 240 -7.40 3.87 3.21
N ILE A 241 -6.54 4.71 2.66
CA ILE A 241 -5.14 4.40 2.37
C ILE A 241 -4.22 5.43 3.03
N LEU A 242 -3.25 4.94 3.81
CA LEU A 242 -2.11 5.71 4.30
C LEU A 242 -0.81 5.14 3.72
N PHE A 243 0.13 6.00 3.37
CA PHE A 243 1.45 5.61 2.87
C PHE A 243 2.53 5.99 3.88
N PHE A 244 3.51 5.13 4.12
CA PHE A 244 4.66 5.49 4.95
C PHE A 244 5.58 6.43 4.16
N ILE A 245 6.12 7.43 4.88
CA ILE A 245 7.13 8.34 4.33
C ILE A 245 8.40 8.33 5.19
N ASP A 246 9.54 8.56 4.53
CA ASP A 246 10.83 8.72 5.20
C ASP A 246 10.92 10.09 5.91
N THR A 247 12.02 10.31 6.63
CA THR A 247 12.27 11.57 7.36
C THR A 247 12.47 12.78 6.44
N ARG A 248 12.61 12.58 5.13
CA ARG A 248 12.69 13.64 4.11
C ARG A 248 11.32 13.90 3.48
N GLY A 249 10.29 13.16 3.88
CA GLY A 249 8.94 13.26 3.33
C GLY A 249 8.76 12.52 2.01
N HIS A 250 9.69 11.64 1.61
CA HIS A 250 9.59 10.82 0.41
C HIS A 250 8.78 9.55 0.70
N LEU A 251 8.00 9.08 -0.27
CA LEU A 251 7.30 7.79 -0.16
C LEU A 251 8.31 6.65 -0.04
N LEU A 252 8.14 5.80 0.97
CA LEU A 252 8.84 4.53 1.01
C LEU A 252 8.27 3.59 -0.07
N SER A 253 9.15 2.87 -0.76
CA SER A 253 8.78 1.90 -1.79
C SER A 253 9.16 0.50 -1.31
N GLY A 254 8.24 -0.44 -1.48
CA GLY A 254 8.39 -1.81 -1.03
C GLY A 254 9.07 -2.71 -2.06
N ASP A 255 8.78 -4.01 -1.98
CA ASP A 255 9.23 -5.02 -2.91
C ASP A 255 8.05 -5.83 -3.47
N GLU A 256 8.32 -7.05 -3.96
CA GLU A 256 7.28 -7.93 -4.50
C GLU A 256 6.33 -8.49 -3.43
N ASP A 257 6.72 -8.51 -2.16
CA ASP A 257 6.01 -9.17 -1.06
C ASP A 257 5.32 -8.18 -0.14
N PHE A 258 5.97 -7.05 0.15
CA PHE A 258 5.50 -6.06 1.10
C PHE A 258 5.57 -4.65 0.52
N SER A 259 4.54 -3.87 0.78
CA SER A 259 4.47 -2.45 0.43
C SER A 259 4.65 -1.59 1.68
N TYR A 260 4.67 -0.27 1.48
CA TYR A 260 4.64 0.72 2.55
C TYR A 260 3.29 1.41 2.62
N THR A 261 2.23 0.59 2.71
CA THR A 261 0.83 1.03 2.69
C THR A 261 0.05 0.44 3.86
N LEU A 262 -0.78 1.25 4.51
CA LEU A 262 -1.81 0.81 5.45
C LEU A 262 -3.19 0.91 4.81
N ASN A 263 -3.99 -0.13 5.04
CA ASN A 263 -5.34 -0.27 4.53
C ASN A 263 -6.33 -0.06 5.69
N ARG A 264 -7.37 0.71 5.43
CA ARG A 264 -8.47 0.92 6.38
C ARG A 264 -9.23 -0.38 6.58
N LYS A 265 -9.60 -0.60 7.83
CA LYS A 265 -10.53 -1.64 8.25
C LYS A 265 -11.81 -0.97 8.72
N THR A 266 -12.95 -1.58 8.40
CA THR A 266 -14.27 -1.05 8.80
C THR A 266 -14.50 -1.14 10.30
N GLU A 267 -13.93 -2.17 10.95
CA GLU A 267 -14.15 -2.49 12.35
C GLU A 267 -12.87 -2.93 13.04
N GLU A 268 -12.80 -2.78 14.35
CA GLU A 268 -11.71 -3.36 15.15
C GLU A 268 -11.72 -4.89 15.09
N TYR A 269 -10.57 -5.55 15.28
CA TYR A 269 -10.55 -6.98 15.56
C TYR A 269 -11.37 -7.29 16.83
N PRO A 270 -12.09 -8.43 16.85
CA PRO A 270 -12.80 -8.86 18.04
C PRO A 270 -11.81 -9.06 19.19
N ARG A 271 -12.23 -8.72 20.42
CA ARG A 271 -11.41 -8.95 21.60
C ARG A 271 -11.10 -10.44 21.73
N VAL A 272 -9.84 -10.77 21.95
CA VAL A 272 -9.42 -12.13 22.30
C VAL A 272 -10.06 -12.45 23.65
N LYS A 273 -10.96 -13.44 23.70
CA LYS A 273 -11.49 -13.93 24.98
C LYS A 273 -10.35 -14.62 25.72
N ASN A 274 -10.07 -14.19 26.95
CA ASN A 274 -9.19 -14.95 27.83
C ASN A 274 -9.90 -16.27 28.15
N ASN A 275 -9.33 -17.40 27.72
CA ASN A 275 -9.62 -18.71 28.29
C ASN A 275 -8.83 -18.88 29.58
#